data_AF-A0A0F0KQG4-F1
#
_entry.id   AF-A0A0F0KQG4-F1
#
_cell.length_a   1.000
_cell.length_b   1.000
_cell.length_c   1.000
_cell.angle_alpha   90.00
_cell.angle_beta   90.00
_cell.angle_gamma   90.00
#
_symmetry.space_group_name_H-M   'P 1'
#
loop_
_entity.id
_entity.type
_entity.pdbx_description
1 polymer ?
#
loop_
_entity_poly.entity_id
_entity_poly.type
_entity_poly.pdbx_seq_one_letter_code
_entity_poly.pdbx_strand_id
1 'polypeptide(L)'
;METQVDQAVEAWIRWVPRWEPATHRGRVAPCRRCLGSPILSAAGIGSNTPHGVQHGLSTRIKTIVDHAVADYTSKNLPMLQRELDQQAARNRARTYRPTENLDPEFDGLPLDPEPVAGAPFLFTIAGMADEAVADLPPLPPLSEEAKAALRQEVSLADEYANMVGREICRILLRHRIYIQAAISQHVEPQIEALLAELTESLDSPFDPDQA
;
A
#
# COMPACT_ATOMS: atom_id res chain seq x y z
N MET A 1 6.67 13.72 -13.72
CA MET A 1 5.35 13.46 -13.10
C MET A 1 4.42 12.73 -14.07
N GLU A 2 3.91 13.38 -15.14
CA GLU A 2 3.00 12.74 -16.11
C GLU A 2 3.51 11.39 -16.62
N THR A 3 4.72 11.34 -17.19
CA THR A 3 5.35 10.08 -17.66
C THR A 3 5.46 9.01 -16.57
N GLN A 4 5.70 9.39 -15.31
CA GLN A 4 5.79 8.42 -14.20
C GLN A 4 4.41 7.85 -13.86
N VAL A 5 3.37 8.69 -13.87
CA VAL A 5 1.98 8.26 -13.66
C VAL A 5 1.54 7.34 -14.80
N ASP A 6 1.84 7.70 -16.06
CA ASP A 6 1.54 6.87 -17.23
C ASP A 6 2.18 5.48 -17.08
N GLN A 7 3.48 5.42 -16.79
CA GLN A 7 4.20 4.16 -16.59
C GLN A 7 3.63 3.34 -15.42
N ALA A 8 3.23 3.99 -14.32
CA ALA A 8 2.63 3.31 -13.17
C ALA A 8 1.26 2.72 -13.52
N VAL A 9 0.42 3.45 -14.26
CA VAL A 9 -0.87 2.97 -14.76
C VAL A 9 -0.66 1.81 -15.73
N GLU A 10 0.25 1.94 -16.70
CA GLU A 10 0.56 0.86 -17.66
C GLU A 10 1.11 -0.39 -16.98
N ALA A 11 1.98 -0.23 -15.98
CA ALA A 11 2.49 -1.34 -15.19
C ALA A 11 1.38 -2.04 -14.41
N TRP A 12 0.44 -1.27 -13.85
CA TRP A 12 -0.73 -1.82 -13.18
C TRP A 12 -1.65 -2.55 -14.18
N ILE A 13 -1.99 -1.96 -15.33
CA ILE A 13 -2.80 -2.61 -16.38
C ILE A 13 -2.16 -3.92 -16.85
N ARG A 14 -0.83 -3.97 -17.02
CA ARG A 14 -0.10 -5.20 -17.38
C ARG A 14 -0.09 -6.25 -16.26
N TRP A 15 -0.34 -5.85 -15.02
CA TRP A 15 -0.40 -6.73 -13.87
C TRP A 15 -1.82 -7.27 -13.64
N VAL A 16 -2.88 -6.49 -13.87
CA VAL A 16 -4.28 -6.87 -13.60
C VAL A 16 -4.65 -8.27 -14.13
N PRO A 17 -4.27 -8.72 -15.35
CA PRO A 17 -4.62 -10.06 -15.83
C PRO A 17 -4.03 -11.21 -15.00
N ARG A 18 -2.97 -10.94 -14.22
CA ARG A 18 -2.32 -11.90 -13.31
C ARG A 18 -2.83 -11.78 -11.88
N TRP A 19 -3.64 -10.76 -11.59
CA TRP A 19 -4.38 -10.76 -10.34
C TRP A 19 -5.33 -11.93 -10.39
N GLU A 20 -5.43 -12.65 -9.28
CA GLU A 20 -6.45 -13.66 -9.07
C GLU A 20 -7.21 -13.26 -7.82
N PRO A 21 -8.52 -13.56 -7.74
CA PRO A 21 -9.26 -13.57 -6.49
C PRO A 21 -8.61 -14.59 -5.56
N ALA A 22 -7.50 -14.22 -4.92
CA ALA A 22 -6.90 -15.04 -3.91
C ALA A 22 -7.97 -15.32 -2.87
N THR A 23 -7.94 -16.50 -2.26
CA THR A 23 -8.57 -16.75 -0.95
C THR A 23 -7.87 -15.94 0.16
N HIS A 24 -7.40 -14.72 -0.18
CA HIS A 24 -6.82 -13.78 0.73
C HIS A 24 -7.84 -13.54 1.82
N ARG A 25 -7.45 -13.97 3.02
CA ARG A 25 -8.21 -13.78 4.25
C ARG A 25 -8.67 -12.33 4.27
N GLY A 26 -9.99 -12.14 4.24
CA GLY A 26 -10.58 -10.82 4.25
C GLY A 26 -9.98 -10.01 5.39
N ARG A 27 -9.55 -8.79 5.11
CA ARG A 27 -9.25 -7.86 6.20
C ARG A 27 -10.53 -7.65 6.98
N VAL A 28 -10.48 -7.76 8.31
CA VAL A 28 -11.62 -7.46 9.20
C VAL A 28 -11.93 -5.96 9.18
N ALA A 29 -10.93 -5.12 8.87
CA ALA A 29 -11.05 -3.68 8.76
C ALA A 29 -10.68 -3.15 7.36
N PRO A 30 -11.35 -2.09 6.87
CA PRO A 30 -10.96 -1.42 5.63
C PRO A 30 -9.52 -0.89 5.69
N CYS A 31 -8.79 -1.00 4.58
CA CYS A 31 -7.46 -0.40 4.46
C CYS A 31 -7.55 1.12 4.56
N ARG A 32 -6.95 1.72 5.60
CA ARG A 32 -6.96 3.17 5.85
C ARG A 32 -6.34 4.00 4.71
N ARG A 33 -5.50 3.40 3.88
CA ARG A 33 -4.82 4.04 2.75
C ARG A 33 -5.68 4.06 1.48
N CYS A 34 -6.51 3.05 1.29
CA CYS A 34 -7.37 2.93 0.10
C CYS A 34 -8.77 3.52 0.35
N LEU A 35 -9.30 3.34 1.57
CA LEU A 35 -10.63 3.83 1.91
C LEU A 35 -10.70 5.36 1.75
N GLY A 36 -11.62 5.83 0.90
CA GLY A 36 -11.81 7.26 0.66
C GLY A 36 -10.65 7.93 -0.11
N SER A 37 -9.75 7.15 -0.73
CA SER A 37 -8.59 7.68 -1.42
C SER A 37 -8.99 8.57 -2.62
N PRO A 38 -8.56 9.85 -2.65
CA PRO A 38 -8.77 10.73 -3.81
C PRO A 38 -8.14 10.19 -5.09
N ILE A 39 -7.04 9.44 -4.96
CA ILE A 39 -6.32 8.81 -6.07
C ILE A 39 -7.20 7.74 -6.74
N LEU A 40 -7.83 6.87 -5.95
CA LEU A 40 -8.72 5.82 -6.48
C LEU A 40 -9.98 6.43 -7.12
N SER A 41 -10.53 7.46 -6.49
CA SER A 41 -11.66 8.21 -7.03
C SER A 41 -11.31 8.86 -8.39
N ALA A 42 -10.15 9.51 -8.49
CA ALA A 42 -9.67 10.11 -9.74
C ALA A 42 -9.40 9.07 -10.84
N ALA A 43 -8.86 7.90 -10.47
CA ALA A 43 -8.68 6.75 -11.36
C ALA A 43 -10.00 6.10 -11.79
N GLY A 44 -11.13 6.48 -11.17
CA GLY A 44 -12.45 5.90 -11.45
C GLY A 44 -12.63 4.47 -10.93
N ILE A 45 -11.83 4.07 -9.94
CA ILE A 45 -11.93 2.77 -9.28
C ILE A 45 -12.97 2.89 -8.16
N GLY A 46 -14.06 2.12 -8.28
CA GLY A 46 -15.16 2.13 -7.32
C GLY A 46 -14.93 1.22 -6.13
N SER A 47 -15.79 1.36 -5.11
CA SER A 47 -15.78 0.51 -3.91
C SER A 47 -15.98 -0.98 -4.18
N ASN A 48 -16.58 -1.32 -5.34
CA ASN A 48 -16.88 -2.70 -5.73
C ASN A 48 -15.69 -3.41 -6.39
N THR A 49 -14.61 -2.69 -6.72
CA THR A 49 -13.38 -3.30 -7.21
C THR A 49 -12.67 -4.01 -6.05
N PRO A 50 -12.16 -5.25 -6.22
CA PRO A 50 -11.46 -5.96 -5.16
C PRO A 50 -10.31 -5.16 -4.54
N HIS A 51 -10.14 -5.25 -3.22
CA HIS A 51 -9.14 -4.46 -2.50
C HIS A 51 -7.72 -4.64 -3.06
N GLY A 52 -7.30 -5.87 -3.40
CA GLY A 52 -5.97 -6.11 -3.96
C GLY A 52 -5.72 -5.34 -5.27
N VAL A 53 -6.75 -5.24 -6.12
CA VAL A 53 -6.71 -4.48 -7.37
C VAL A 53 -6.60 -2.98 -7.10
N GLN A 54 -7.41 -2.44 -6.18
CA GLN A 54 -7.32 -1.04 -5.75
C GLN A 54 -5.94 -0.72 -5.17
N HIS A 55 -5.48 -1.58 -4.27
CA HIS A 55 -4.23 -1.44 -3.53
C HIS A 55 -3.04 -1.40 -4.48
N GLY A 56 -3.00 -2.31 -5.46
CA GLY A 56 -1.95 -2.38 -6.47
C GLY A 56 -1.73 -1.07 -7.25
N LEU A 57 -2.80 -0.35 -7.63
CA LEU A 57 -2.65 0.96 -8.27
C LEU A 57 -2.24 2.02 -7.24
N SER A 58 -2.93 2.05 -6.10
CA SER A 58 -2.70 3.06 -5.07
C SER A 58 -1.25 3.07 -4.57
N THR A 59 -0.62 1.91 -4.47
CA THR A 59 0.77 1.82 -4.02
C THR A 59 1.73 2.38 -5.04
N ARG A 60 1.58 2.02 -6.32
CA ARG A 60 2.44 2.53 -7.40
C ARG A 60 2.37 4.06 -7.48
N ILE A 61 1.17 4.63 -7.36
CA ILE A 61 0.99 6.08 -7.35
C ILE A 61 1.61 6.72 -6.10
N LYS A 62 1.41 6.11 -4.93
CA LYS A 62 1.99 6.59 -3.67
C LYS A 62 3.52 6.58 -3.71
N THR A 63 4.15 5.61 -4.36
CA THR A 63 5.60 5.61 -4.60
C THR A 63 6.05 6.86 -5.36
N ILE A 64 5.30 7.30 -6.38
CA ILE A 64 5.60 8.53 -7.13
C ILE A 64 5.51 9.76 -6.21
N VAL A 65 4.46 9.84 -5.38
CA VAL A 65 4.30 10.92 -4.39
C VAL A 65 5.48 10.93 -3.41
N ASP A 66 5.80 9.77 -2.83
CA ASP A 66 6.89 9.62 -1.86
C ASP A 66 8.23 10.07 -2.48
N HIS A 67 8.52 9.69 -3.72
CA HIS A 67 9.74 10.14 -4.42
C HIS A 67 9.76 11.66 -4.62
N ALA A 68 8.65 12.27 -5.07
CA ALA A 68 8.59 13.72 -5.26
C ALA A 68 8.76 14.46 -3.93
N VAL A 69 8.15 13.98 -2.85
CA VAL A 69 8.27 14.55 -1.51
C VAL A 69 9.69 14.37 -0.97
N ALA A 70 10.34 13.22 -1.19
CA ALA A 70 11.73 13.00 -0.80
C ALA A 70 12.69 13.93 -1.55
N ASP A 71 12.48 14.14 -2.85
CA ASP A 71 13.26 15.08 -3.66
C ASP A 71 13.08 16.52 -3.19
N TYR A 72 11.86 16.91 -2.82
CA TYR A 72 11.60 18.23 -2.25
C TYR A 72 12.24 18.38 -0.86
N THR A 73 12.09 17.38 0.00
CA THR A 73 12.60 17.37 1.37
C THR A 73 14.11 17.50 1.39
N SER A 74 14.82 16.70 0.58
CA SER A 74 16.29 16.72 0.52
C SER A 74 16.86 18.07 0.05
N LYS A 75 16.12 18.81 -0.79
CA LYS A 75 16.55 20.09 -1.34
C LYS A 75 16.19 21.29 -0.47
N ASN A 76 15.09 21.20 0.30
CA ASN A 76 14.47 22.37 0.93
C ASN A 76 14.33 22.26 2.46
N LEU A 77 14.35 21.05 3.02
CA LEU A 77 13.97 20.77 4.41
C LEU A 77 15.11 20.04 5.15
N PRO A 78 16.21 20.74 5.48
CA PRO A 78 17.42 20.12 6.00
C PRO A 78 17.28 19.55 7.42
N MET A 79 16.37 20.09 8.26
CA MET A 79 16.12 19.52 9.59
C MET A 79 15.41 18.17 9.45
N LEU A 80 14.33 18.13 8.68
CA LEU A 80 13.55 16.94 8.40
C LEU A 80 14.39 15.89 7.67
N GLN A 81 15.17 16.29 6.66
CA GLN A 81 16.04 15.36 5.93
C GLN A 81 17.02 14.64 6.86
N ARG A 82 17.64 15.37 7.79
CA ARG A 82 18.58 14.78 8.77
C ARG A 82 17.90 13.78 9.70
N GLU A 83 16.69 14.07 10.17
CA GLU A 83 15.91 13.14 10.98
C GLU A 83 15.52 11.89 10.18
N LEU A 84 15.10 12.06 8.92
CA LEU A 84 14.82 10.95 8.01
C LEU A 84 16.05 10.10 7.74
N ASP A 85 17.23 10.70 7.55
CA ASP A 85 18.49 9.99 7.34
C ASP A 85 18.89 9.19 8.58
N GLN A 86 18.73 9.77 9.78
CA GLN A 86 18.99 9.09 11.04
C GLN A 86 18.03 7.89 11.22
N GLN A 87 16.75 8.08 10.91
CA GLN A 87 15.76 7.02 10.96
C GLN A 87 16.00 5.95 9.90
N ALA A 88 16.42 6.32 8.69
CA ALA A 88 16.78 5.38 7.63
C ALA A 88 18.03 4.56 7.98
N ALA A 89 19.05 5.18 8.57
CA ALA A 89 20.22 4.48 9.08
C ALA A 89 19.85 3.50 10.20
N ARG A 90 18.96 3.91 11.10
CA ARG A 90 18.43 3.06 12.16
C ARG A 90 17.63 1.88 11.61
N ASN A 91 16.76 2.11 10.63
CA ASN A 91 16.05 1.05 9.93
C ASN A 91 17.03 0.08 9.26
N ARG A 92 18.07 0.60 8.59
CA ARG A 92 19.17 -0.18 7.98
C ARG A 92 20.04 -0.96 8.97
N ALA A 93 19.95 -0.67 10.26
CA ALA A 93 20.63 -1.44 11.30
C ALA A 93 19.78 -2.59 11.86
N ARG A 94 18.47 -2.64 11.57
CA ARG A 94 17.60 -3.73 12.05
C ARG A 94 18.01 -5.06 11.44
N THR A 95 18.04 -6.10 12.27
CA THR A 95 18.36 -7.49 11.87
C THR A 95 17.24 -8.15 11.07
N TYR A 96 15.99 -7.73 11.28
CA TYR A 96 14.81 -8.31 10.63
C TYR A 96 13.88 -7.24 10.08
N ARG A 97 13.46 -7.39 8.81
CA ARG A 97 12.66 -6.40 8.05
C ARG A 97 11.70 -7.08 7.08
N PRO A 98 10.55 -7.55 7.56
CA PRO A 98 9.62 -8.36 6.76
C PRO A 98 8.91 -7.60 5.64
N THR A 99 9.00 -6.27 5.61
CA THR A 99 8.33 -5.41 4.63
C THR A 99 9.27 -4.87 3.54
N GLU A 100 10.56 -5.18 3.58
CA GLU A 100 11.50 -4.71 2.55
C GLU A 100 11.38 -5.55 1.27
N ASN A 101 11.54 -4.88 0.12
CA ASN A 101 11.56 -5.49 -1.22
C ASN A 101 10.27 -6.25 -1.60
N LEU A 102 9.13 -5.86 -1.03
CA LEU A 102 7.83 -6.35 -1.47
C LEU A 102 7.41 -5.71 -2.79
N ASP A 103 6.76 -6.49 -3.66
CA ASP A 103 6.11 -5.92 -4.83
C ASP A 103 4.99 -4.95 -4.39
N PRO A 104 4.64 -3.94 -5.22
CA PRO A 104 3.70 -2.90 -4.82
C PRO A 104 2.32 -3.40 -4.38
N GLU A 105 1.86 -4.52 -4.93
CA GLU A 105 0.62 -5.20 -4.53
C GLU A 105 0.66 -5.79 -3.11
N PHE A 106 1.85 -6.08 -2.57
CA PHE A 106 2.04 -6.65 -1.24
C PHE A 106 2.47 -5.61 -0.18
N ASP A 107 3.00 -4.45 -0.59
CA ASP A 107 3.40 -3.36 0.32
C ASP A 107 2.24 -2.91 1.22
N GLY A 108 2.39 -2.95 2.54
CA GLY A 108 1.35 -2.52 3.47
C GLY A 108 0.14 -3.46 3.59
N LEU A 109 0.25 -4.70 3.09
CA LEU A 109 -0.64 -5.78 3.50
C LEU A 109 -0.35 -6.19 4.96
N PRO A 110 -1.36 -6.65 5.73
CA PRO A 110 -1.14 -7.19 7.06
C PRO A 110 -0.27 -8.44 6.93
N LEU A 111 0.83 -8.47 7.68
CA LEU A 111 1.75 -9.61 7.68
C LEU A 111 1.21 -10.74 8.56
N ASP A 112 0.58 -10.38 9.66
CA ASP A 112 0.02 -11.33 10.61
C ASP A 112 -1.50 -11.46 10.49
N PRO A 113 -2.04 -12.66 10.74
CA PRO A 113 -3.47 -12.85 10.93
C PRO A 113 -4.01 -12.11 12.15
N GLU A 114 -5.29 -11.71 12.08
CA GLU A 114 -5.98 -11.11 13.22
C GLU A 114 -6.11 -12.15 14.36
N PRO A 115 -5.72 -11.83 15.61
CA PRO A 115 -5.84 -12.76 16.73
C PRO A 115 -7.30 -13.10 17.03
N VAL A 116 -7.57 -14.38 17.26
CA VAL A 116 -8.88 -14.86 17.71
C VAL A 116 -8.89 -14.94 19.24
N ALA A 117 -9.96 -14.47 19.87
CA ALA A 117 -10.12 -14.57 21.32
C ALA A 117 -9.95 -16.03 21.79
N GLY A 118 -9.02 -16.26 22.73
CA GLY A 118 -8.70 -17.61 23.24
C GLY A 118 -7.67 -18.40 22.43
N ALA A 119 -7.19 -17.89 21.29
CA ALA A 119 -6.14 -18.50 20.47
C ALA A 119 -5.06 -17.48 20.07
N PRO A 120 -4.30 -16.91 21.03
CA PRO A 120 -3.23 -15.98 20.71
C PRO A 120 -2.08 -16.70 19.98
N PHE A 121 -1.44 -16.01 19.04
CA PHE A 121 -0.24 -16.51 18.40
C PHE A 121 0.93 -16.51 19.38
N LEU A 122 1.75 -17.58 19.35
CA LEU A 122 2.97 -17.66 20.16
C LEU A 122 4.05 -16.68 19.66
N PHE A 123 4.08 -16.42 18.36
CA PHE A 123 4.94 -15.44 17.71
C PHE A 123 4.19 -14.82 16.52
N THR A 124 4.54 -13.57 16.20
CA THR A 124 4.00 -12.83 15.05
C THR A 124 5.16 -12.20 14.29
N ILE A 125 5.01 -12.05 12.97
CA ILE A 125 6.00 -11.38 12.12
C ILE A 125 6.22 -9.93 12.61
N ALA A 126 5.13 -9.24 12.97
CA ALA A 126 5.17 -7.91 13.57
C ALA A 126 5.90 -7.92 14.93
N GLY A 127 5.62 -8.90 15.79
CA GLY A 127 6.30 -9.04 17.08
C GLY A 127 7.80 -9.25 16.94
N MET A 128 8.23 -10.12 16.03
CA MET A 128 9.65 -10.33 15.71
C MET A 128 10.31 -9.06 15.12
N ALA A 129 9.56 -8.28 14.35
CA ALA A 129 10.04 -7.00 13.84
C ALA A 129 10.19 -5.95 14.95
N ASP A 130 9.27 -5.91 15.92
CA ASP A 130 9.33 -5.02 17.08
C ASP A 130 10.49 -5.37 18.02
N GLU A 131 10.76 -6.66 18.24
CA GLU A 131 11.94 -7.14 18.98
C GLU A 131 13.23 -6.62 18.32
N ALA A 132 13.35 -6.73 17.00
CA ALA A 132 14.50 -6.20 16.26
C ALA A 132 14.63 -4.67 16.33
N VAL A 133 13.56 -3.93 16.65
CA VAL A 133 13.60 -2.48 16.89
C VAL A 133 14.05 -2.16 18.31
N ALA A 134 13.64 -2.96 19.29
CA ALA A 134 13.99 -2.79 20.70
C ALA A 134 15.50 -2.92 20.95
N ASP A 135 16.18 -3.75 20.15
CA ASP A 135 17.64 -3.95 20.23
C ASP A 135 18.47 -2.72 19.80
N LEU A 136 17.84 -1.71 19.17
CA LEU A 136 18.55 -0.55 18.64
C LEU A 136 18.64 0.58 19.68
N PRO A 137 19.81 1.23 19.85
CA PRO A 137 20.04 2.25 20.88
C PRO A 137 19.14 3.48 20.69
N PRO A 138 18.53 4.06 21.74
CA PRO A 138 17.56 5.15 21.58
C PRO A 138 18.14 6.37 20.84
N LEU A 139 17.27 7.09 20.11
CA LEU A 139 17.66 8.34 19.46
C LEU A 139 17.94 9.43 20.52
N PRO A 140 18.94 10.30 20.29
CA PRO A 140 19.18 11.43 21.17
C PRO A 140 17.97 12.38 21.16
N PRO A 141 17.62 13.00 22.31
CA PRO A 141 16.48 13.90 22.37
C PRO A 141 16.76 15.20 21.59
N LEU A 142 15.74 15.71 20.89
CA LEU A 142 15.78 17.02 20.23
C LEU A 142 15.58 18.16 21.24
N SER A 143 16.24 19.29 21.00
CA SER A 143 15.94 20.55 21.71
C SER A 143 14.54 21.07 21.34
N GLU A 144 13.99 22.00 22.12
CA GLU A 144 12.67 22.57 21.82
C GLU A 144 12.67 23.37 20.50
N GLU A 145 13.76 24.08 20.21
CA GLU A 145 13.96 24.81 18.96
C GLU A 145 14.02 23.84 17.77
N ALA A 146 14.75 22.73 17.92
CA ALA A 146 14.84 21.67 16.92
C ALA A 146 13.46 21.03 16.67
N LYS A 147 12.66 20.79 17.70
CA LYS A 147 11.29 20.29 17.57
C LYS A 147 10.39 21.29 16.85
N ALA A 148 10.50 22.58 17.17
CA ALA A 148 9.70 23.62 16.52
C ALA A 148 10.02 23.73 15.02
N ALA A 149 11.32 23.76 14.66
CA ALA A 149 11.77 23.76 13.27
C ALA A 149 11.30 22.50 12.53
N LEU A 150 11.43 21.33 13.14
CA LEU A 150 10.99 20.07 12.55
C LEU A 150 9.48 20.06 12.26
N ARG A 151 8.64 20.56 13.19
CA ARG A 151 7.18 20.66 12.96
C ARG A 151 6.86 21.56 11.76
N GLN A 152 7.58 22.67 11.62
CA GLN A 152 7.40 23.57 10.48
C GLN A 152 7.78 22.88 9.16
N GLU A 153 8.93 22.20 9.12
CA GLU A 153 9.36 21.49 7.91
C GLU A 153 8.44 20.32 7.56
N VAL A 154 7.90 19.60 8.55
CA VAL A 154 6.87 18.57 8.34
C VAL A 154 5.60 19.17 7.72
N SER A 155 5.17 20.36 8.18
CA SER A 155 4.02 21.05 7.57
C SER A 155 4.27 21.39 6.09
N LEU A 156 5.48 21.87 5.75
CA LEU A 156 5.86 22.19 4.38
C LEU A 156 5.91 20.93 3.49
N ALA A 157 6.43 19.82 4.02
CA ALA A 157 6.44 18.54 3.31
C ALA A 157 5.01 18.05 3.03
N ASP A 158 4.09 18.17 3.99
CA ASP A 158 2.68 17.80 3.81
C ASP A 158 1.95 18.68 2.79
N GLU A 159 2.17 20.00 2.84
CA GLU A 159 1.65 20.94 1.84
C GLU A 159 2.12 20.58 0.42
N TYR A 160 3.39 20.22 0.28
CA TYR A 160 3.96 19.76 -0.99
C TYR A 160 3.38 18.42 -1.43
N ALA A 161 3.24 17.45 -0.53
CA ALA A 161 2.59 16.17 -0.80
C ALA A 161 1.15 16.35 -1.32
N ASN A 162 0.39 17.24 -0.68
CA ASN A 162 -0.96 17.60 -1.10
C ASN A 162 -0.98 18.27 -2.49
N MET A 163 -0.01 19.12 -2.80
CA MET A 163 0.13 19.74 -4.13
C MET A 163 0.39 18.69 -5.21
N VAL A 164 1.36 17.80 -4.98
CA VAL A 164 1.72 16.71 -5.89
C VAL A 164 0.53 15.75 -6.06
N GLY A 165 -0.12 15.35 -4.97
CA GLY A 165 -1.28 14.46 -5.02
C GLY A 165 -2.42 15.02 -5.86
N ARG A 166 -2.72 16.33 -5.75
CA ARG A 166 -3.72 17.00 -6.60
C ARG A 166 -3.35 16.97 -8.08
N GLU A 167 -2.08 17.17 -8.41
CA GLU A 167 -1.61 17.10 -9.80
C GLU A 167 -1.75 15.69 -10.36
N ILE A 168 -1.35 14.67 -9.59
CA ILE A 168 -1.52 13.27 -10.00
C ILE A 168 -2.99 12.93 -10.21
N CYS A 169 -3.90 13.38 -9.34
CA CYS A 169 -5.34 13.20 -9.54
C CYS A 169 -5.80 13.75 -10.90
N ARG A 170 -5.30 14.91 -11.34
CA ARG A 170 -5.66 15.48 -12.66
C ARG A 170 -5.17 14.60 -13.81
N ILE A 171 -3.96 14.05 -13.70
CA ILE A 171 -3.39 13.14 -14.70
C ILE A 171 -4.22 11.84 -14.75
N LEU A 172 -4.58 11.27 -13.59
CA LEU A 172 -5.35 10.03 -13.50
C LEU A 172 -6.75 10.13 -14.13
N LEU A 173 -7.37 11.31 -14.13
CA LEU A 173 -8.66 11.51 -14.82
C LEU A 173 -8.59 11.14 -16.30
N ARG A 174 -7.44 11.32 -16.97
CA ARG A 174 -7.22 10.95 -18.38
C ARG A 174 -7.09 9.44 -18.58
N HIS A 175 -6.67 8.72 -17.56
CA HIS A 175 -6.49 7.25 -17.58
C HIS A 175 -7.75 6.48 -17.21
N ARG A 176 -8.77 7.16 -16.67
CA ARG A 176 -9.98 6.55 -16.11
C ARG A 176 -10.63 5.50 -17.03
N ILE A 177 -10.78 5.79 -18.32
CA ILE A 177 -11.43 4.89 -19.27
C ILE A 177 -10.61 3.59 -19.44
N TYR A 178 -9.28 3.70 -19.56
CA TYR A 178 -8.40 2.54 -19.71
C TYR A 178 -8.34 1.69 -18.43
N ILE A 179 -8.32 2.35 -17.27
CA ILE A 179 -8.36 1.67 -15.97
C ILE A 179 -9.67 0.89 -15.81
N GLN A 180 -10.81 1.50 -16.12
CA GLN A 180 -12.11 0.85 -16.05
C GLN A 180 -12.23 -0.31 -17.05
N ALA A 181 -11.74 -0.12 -18.28
CA ALA A 181 -11.70 -1.19 -19.28
C ALA A 181 -10.88 -2.39 -18.81
N ALA A 182 -9.70 -2.16 -18.21
CA ALA A 182 -8.86 -3.23 -17.67
C ALA A 182 -9.56 -3.98 -16.52
N ILE A 183 -10.31 -3.28 -15.66
CA ILE A 183 -11.09 -3.92 -14.58
C ILE A 183 -12.17 -4.81 -15.18
N SER A 184 -13.02 -4.28 -16.05
CA SER A 184 -14.13 -5.07 -16.61
C SER A 184 -13.64 -6.21 -17.52
N GLN A 185 -12.50 -6.04 -18.20
CA GLN A 185 -11.95 -7.08 -19.07
C GLN A 185 -11.32 -8.25 -18.30
N HIS A 186 -10.75 -8.00 -17.13
CA HIS A 186 -9.91 -8.99 -16.44
C HIS A 186 -10.41 -9.35 -15.05
N VAL A 187 -10.82 -8.37 -14.25
CA VAL A 187 -11.18 -8.58 -12.84
C VAL A 187 -12.57 -9.17 -12.71
N GLU A 188 -13.56 -8.61 -13.43
CA GLU A 188 -14.95 -9.11 -13.37
C GLU A 188 -15.04 -10.59 -13.78
N PRO A 189 -14.44 -11.05 -14.90
CA PRO A 189 -14.49 -12.46 -15.29
C PRO A 189 -13.82 -13.40 -14.28
N GLN A 190 -12.73 -12.96 -13.64
CA GLN A 190 -12.06 -13.77 -12.62
C GLN A 190 -12.93 -13.94 -11.36
N ILE A 191 -13.66 -12.89 -10.95
CA ILE A 191 -14.62 -12.99 -9.85
C ILE A 191 -15.76 -13.94 -10.22
N GLU A 192 -16.30 -13.83 -11.44
CA GLU A 192 -17.36 -14.72 -11.92
C GLU A 192 -16.91 -16.18 -11.94
N ALA A 193 -15.69 -16.45 -12.40
CA ALA A 193 -15.11 -17.80 -12.38
C ALA A 193 -15.01 -18.37 -10.95
N LEU A 194 -14.53 -17.58 -9.99
CA LEU A 194 -14.47 -17.98 -8.58
C LEU A 194 -15.87 -18.28 -8.03
N LEU A 195 -16.86 -17.42 -8.32
CA LEU A 195 -18.23 -17.62 -7.83
C LEU A 195 -18.88 -18.87 -8.44
N ALA A 196 -18.61 -19.16 -9.72
CA ALA A 196 -19.07 -20.38 -10.38
C ALA A 196 -18.46 -21.63 -9.72
N GLU A 197 -17.15 -21.65 -9.48
CA GLU A 197 -16.45 -22.73 -8.78
C GLU A 197 -17.01 -22.95 -7.36
N LEU A 198 -17.22 -21.86 -6.59
CA LEU A 198 -17.80 -21.93 -5.26
C LEU A 198 -19.22 -22.51 -5.29
N THR A 199 -20.04 -22.14 -6.28
CA THR A 199 -21.41 -22.67 -6.43
C THR A 199 -21.38 -24.17 -6.68
N GLU A 200 -20.54 -24.64 -7.61
CA GLU A 200 -20.38 -26.07 -7.92
C GLU A 200 -19.93 -26.88 -6.68
N SER A 201 -18.96 -26.35 -5.92
CA SER A 201 -18.48 -26.99 -4.70
C SER A 201 -19.54 -27.10 -3.59
N LEU A 202 -20.47 -26.14 -3.54
CA LEU A 202 -21.56 -26.12 -2.57
C LEU A 202 -22.76 -27.00 -2.98
N ASP A 203 -22.95 -27.22 -4.28
CA ASP A 203 -24.01 -28.08 -4.83
C ASP A 203 -23.66 -29.58 -4.76
N SER A 204 -22.38 -29.94 -4.61
CA SER A 204 -21.92 -31.33 -4.38
C SER A 204 -20.94 -31.47 -3.21
N PRO A 205 -21.36 -31.20 -1.97
CA PRO A 205 -20.46 -31.11 -0.81
C PRO A 205 -19.87 -32.47 -0.36
N PHE A 206 -20.32 -33.59 -0.94
CA PHE A 206 -19.94 -34.95 -0.55
C PHE A 206 -19.80 -35.90 -1.75
N ASP A 207 -19.28 -35.44 -2.89
CA ASP A 207 -19.08 -36.33 -4.04
C ASP A 207 -18.05 -37.43 -3.71
N PRO A 208 -18.44 -38.73 -3.65
CA PRO A 208 -17.57 -39.81 -3.18
C PRO A 208 -16.47 -40.20 -4.19
N ASP A 209 -16.46 -39.62 -5.39
CA ASP A 209 -15.45 -39.90 -6.43
C ASP A 209 -14.17 -39.03 -6.30
N GLN A 210 -14.04 -38.22 -5.24
CA GLN A 210 -12.83 -37.49 -4.87
C GLN A 210 -12.18 -37.99 -3.55
N ALA A 211 -12.13 -39.30 -3.33
CA ALA A 211 -11.38 -39.95 -2.26
C ALA A 211 -10.28 -40.88 -2.80
#